data_AF-T1C0U5-F1
#
_entry.id   AF-T1C0U5-F1
#
_cell.length_a   1.000
_cell.length_b   1.000
_cell.length_c   1.000
_cell.angle_alpha   90.00
_cell.angle_beta   90.00
_cell.angle_gamma   90.00
#
_symmetry.space_group_name_H-M   'P 1'
#
loop_
_entity.id
_entity.type
_entity.pdbx_description
1 polymer ?
#
loop_
_entity_poly.entity_id
_entity_poly.type
_entity_poly.pdbx_seq_one_letter_code
_entity_poly.pdbx_strand_id
1 'polypeptide(L)'
;MAVLRPHRQHGAGSLVLEGLLAWAREAGLAECYLYAQTHALTFYHRHGFEEEGFVFYEAGIPHLTMRRPAANPIRCLLDSRAQRFHAFLKLLRMSRRELWIDAPTPDFGGGPMDTVLTEIKRLAHQNRDPTIRILT
;
A
#
# COMPACT_ATOMS: atom_id res chain seq x y z
N MET A 1 -15.59 -9.87 -12.14
CA MET A 1 -15.10 -9.47 -13.48
C MET A 1 -15.56 -10.49 -14.51
N ALA A 2 -15.92 -10.08 -15.73
CA ALA A 2 -16.45 -10.98 -16.75
C ALA A 2 -15.61 -10.92 -18.03
N VAL A 3 -15.07 -12.06 -18.47
CA VAL A 3 -14.33 -12.21 -19.73
C VAL A 3 -15.03 -13.29 -20.57
N LEU A 4 -15.30 -12.96 -21.84
CA LEU A 4 -15.86 -13.89 -22.82
C LEU A 4 -15.00 -15.17 -22.89
N ARG A 5 -15.65 -16.34 -22.98
CA ARG A 5 -14.96 -17.65 -22.95
C ARG A 5 -13.75 -17.74 -23.90
N PRO A 6 -13.83 -17.30 -25.17
CA PRO A 6 -12.69 -17.37 -26.10
C PRO A 6 -11.46 -16.56 -25.67
N HIS A 7 -11.64 -15.54 -24.82
CA HIS A 7 -10.57 -14.62 -24.40
C HIS A 7 -10.07 -14.89 -22.97
N ARG A 8 -10.57 -15.93 -22.30
CA ARG A 8 -10.08 -16.35 -20.98
C ARG A 8 -8.67 -16.92 -21.09
N GLN A 9 -7.87 -16.82 -20.04
CA GLN A 9 -6.46 -17.26 -20.02
C GLN A 9 -5.52 -16.56 -21.01
N HIS A 10 -5.96 -15.49 -21.67
CA HIS A 10 -5.16 -14.66 -22.58
C HIS A 10 -4.75 -13.31 -21.96
N GLY A 11 -4.78 -13.19 -20.63
CA GLY A 11 -4.38 -11.97 -19.92
C GLY A 11 -5.40 -10.82 -19.92
N ALA A 12 -6.51 -10.90 -20.67
CA ALA A 12 -7.52 -9.84 -20.74
C ALA A 12 -8.05 -9.42 -19.36
N GLY A 13 -8.28 -10.39 -18.47
CA GLY A 13 -8.70 -10.11 -17.10
C GLY A 13 -7.63 -9.36 -16.28
N SER A 14 -6.36 -9.71 -16.46
CA SER A 14 -5.24 -9.02 -15.81
C SER A 14 -5.12 -7.59 -16.30
N LEU A 15 -5.22 -7.34 -17.61
CA LEU A 15 -5.15 -5.99 -18.16
C LEU A 15 -6.24 -5.08 -17.60
N VAL A 16 -7.48 -5.58 -17.50
CA VAL A 16 -8.59 -4.82 -16.91
C VAL A 16 -8.33 -4.56 -15.43
N LEU A 17 -7.92 -5.57 -14.67
CA LEU A 17 -7.66 -5.42 -13.24
C LEU A 17 -6.49 -4.47 -12.96
N GLU A 18 -5.41 -4.55 -13.73
CA GLU A 18 -4.25 -3.65 -13.62
C GLU A 18 -4.63 -2.20 -13.91
N GLY A 19 -5.47 -1.96 -14.94
CA GLY A 19 -6.00 -0.62 -15.22
C GLY A 19 -6.82 -0.06 -14.06
N LEU A 20 -7.69 -0.88 -13.46
CA LEU A 20 -8.47 -0.49 -12.28
C LEU A 20 -7.59 -0.20 -11.06
N LEU A 21 -6.55 -1.02 -10.84
CA LEU A 21 -5.60 -0.81 -9.75
C LEU A 21 -4.73 0.44 -9.94
N ALA A 22 -4.32 0.72 -11.19
CA ALA A 22 -3.61 1.95 -11.53
C ALA A 22 -4.47 3.18 -11.26
N TRP A 23 -5.73 3.15 -11.70
CA TRP A 23 -6.69 4.21 -11.41
C TRP A 23 -6.93 4.39 -9.90
N ALA A 24 -7.12 3.30 -9.15
CA ALA A 24 -7.31 3.37 -7.70
C ALA A 24 -6.13 4.05 -6.99
N ARG A 25 -4.90 3.76 -7.43
CA ARG A 25 -3.69 4.42 -6.94
C ARG A 25 -3.65 5.91 -7.29
N GLU A 26 -3.98 6.27 -8.53
CA GLU A 26 -4.02 7.67 -8.98
C GLU A 26 -5.10 8.48 -8.27
N ALA A 27 -6.24 7.84 -7.96
CA ALA A 27 -7.32 8.41 -7.17
C ALA A 27 -6.98 8.53 -5.67
N GLY A 28 -5.83 8.03 -5.22
CA GLY A 28 -5.41 8.11 -3.82
C GLY A 28 -6.24 7.23 -2.88
N LEU A 29 -6.86 6.16 -3.38
CA LEU A 29 -7.57 5.21 -2.55
C LEU A 29 -6.57 4.49 -1.62
N ALA A 30 -7.01 4.15 -0.41
CA ALA A 30 -6.18 3.39 0.53
C ALA A 30 -6.15 1.90 0.15
N GLU A 31 -7.27 1.35 -0.26
CA GLU A 31 -7.46 -0.08 -0.51
C GLU A 31 -8.45 -0.37 -1.63
N CYS A 32 -8.35 -1.57 -2.16
CA CYS A 32 -9.33 -2.20 -3.04
C CYS A 32 -9.83 -3.48 -2.37
N TYR A 33 -11.14 -3.72 -2.42
CA TYR A 33 -11.74 -4.97 -1.97
C TYR A 33 -12.66 -5.56 -3.04
N LEU A 34 -12.90 -6.86 -2.97
CA LEU A 34 -13.81 -7.58 -3.85
C LEU A 34 -14.36 -8.84 -3.18
N TYR A 35 -15.43 -9.38 -3.76
CA TYR A 35 -15.93 -10.71 -3.45
C TYR A 35 -15.52 -11.65 -4.59
N ALA A 36 -14.49 -12.45 -4.33
CA ALA A 36 -13.98 -13.39 -5.32
C ALA A 36 -14.79 -14.68 -5.28
N GLN A 37 -15.26 -15.15 -6.43
CA GLN A 37 -15.69 -16.53 -6.56
C GLN A 37 -14.52 -17.45 -6.19
N THR A 38 -14.76 -18.52 -5.44
CA THR A 38 -13.66 -19.34 -4.89
C THR A 38 -12.74 -19.93 -5.97
N HIS A 39 -13.27 -20.22 -7.16
CA HIS A 39 -12.46 -20.71 -8.29
C HIS A 39 -11.53 -19.63 -8.91
N ALA A 40 -11.73 -18.36 -8.57
CA ALA A 40 -10.95 -17.23 -9.05
C ALA A 40 -9.94 -16.70 -8.01
N LEU A 41 -9.86 -17.29 -6.81
CA LEU A 41 -8.95 -16.84 -5.74
C LEU A 41 -7.49 -16.77 -6.22
N THR A 42 -7.00 -17.83 -6.88
CA THR A 42 -5.64 -17.86 -7.45
C THR A 42 -5.38 -16.72 -8.43
N PHE A 43 -6.40 -16.29 -9.20
CA PHE A 43 -6.25 -15.15 -10.10
C PHE A 43 -6.03 -13.86 -9.29
N TYR A 44 -6.83 -13.61 -8.26
CA TYR A 44 -6.71 -12.39 -7.45
C TYR A 44 -5.46 -12.39 -6.56
N HIS A 45 -5.05 -13.54 -6.02
CA HIS A 45 -3.78 -13.67 -5.30
C HIS A 45 -2.57 -13.25 -6.11
N ARG A 46 -2.51 -13.61 -7.41
CA ARG A 46 -1.44 -13.17 -8.30
C ARG A 46 -1.39 -11.65 -8.48
N HIS A 47 -2.50 -10.96 -8.23
CA HIS A 47 -2.59 -9.51 -8.23
C HIS A 47 -2.52 -8.94 -6.81
N GLY A 48 -1.96 -9.67 -5.84
CA GLY A 48 -1.67 -9.18 -4.49
C GLY A 48 -2.89 -8.97 -3.60
N PHE A 49 -4.03 -9.59 -3.92
CA PHE A 49 -5.16 -9.67 -3.00
C PHE A 49 -4.95 -10.78 -1.97
N GLU A 50 -5.37 -10.50 -0.75
CA GLU A 50 -5.34 -11.41 0.40
C GLU A 50 -6.77 -11.72 0.85
N GLU A 51 -6.98 -12.93 1.36
CA GLU A 51 -8.28 -13.41 1.84
C GLU A 51 -8.65 -12.75 3.18
N GLU A 52 -9.91 -12.38 3.33
CA GLU A 52 -10.47 -11.81 4.56
C GLU A 52 -11.73 -12.60 4.95
N GLY A 53 -11.72 -13.18 6.16
CA GLY A 53 -12.89 -13.84 6.73
C GLY A 53 -13.14 -15.24 6.18
N PHE A 54 -14.42 -15.55 5.93
CA PHE A 54 -14.89 -16.90 5.60
C PHE A 54 -15.61 -16.95 4.25
N VAL A 55 -15.70 -18.15 3.67
CA VAL A 55 -16.50 -18.38 2.46
C VAL A 55 -17.98 -18.14 2.75
N PHE A 56 -18.63 -17.37 1.89
CA PHE A 56 -20.07 -17.13 1.89
C PHE A 56 -20.67 -17.43 0.51
N TYR A 57 -21.99 -17.52 0.42
CA TYR A 57 -22.66 -17.84 -0.84
C TYR A 57 -23.39 -16.61 -1.38
N GLU A 58 -23.18 -16.32 -2.65
CA GLU A 58 -23.88 -15.28 -3.39
C GLU A 58 -24.40 -15.88 -4.70
N ALA A 59 -25.71 -15.79 -4.94
CA ALA A 59 -26.40 -16.43 -6.08
C ALA A 59 -26.10 -17.94 -6.22
N GLY A 60 -25.93 -18.65 -5.09
CA GLY A 60 -25.61 -20.08 -5.06
C GLY A 60 -24.16 -20.42 -5.43
N ILE A 61 -23.30 -19.41 -5.61
CA ILE A 61 -21.89 -19.59 -5.92
C ILE A 61 -21.07 -19.24 -4.66
N PRO A 62 -20.08 -20.06 -4.27
CA PRO A 62 -19.21 -19.74 -3.16
C PRO A 62 -18.26 -18.58 -3.49
N HIS A 63 -18.21 -17.61 -2.60
CA HIS A 63 -17.38 -16.41 -2.66
C HIS A 63 -16.59 -16.23 -1.36
N LEU A 64 -15.51 -15.45 -1.43
CA LEU A 64 -14.74 -15.03 -0.27
C LEU A 64 -14.30 -13.57 -0.47
N THR A 65 -14.30 -12.79 0.61
CA THR A 65 -13.87 -11.39 0.56
C THR A 65 -12.35 -11.34 0.43
N MET A 66 -11.85 -10.53 -0.50
CA MET A 66 -10.42 -10.29 -0.64
C MET A 66 -10.13 -8.80 -0.64
N ARG A 67 -9.00 -8.42 -0.02
CA ARG A 67 -8.53 -7.03 0.04
C ARG A 67 -7.08 -6.90 -0.42
N ARG A 68 -6.72 -5.68 -0.82
CA ARG A 68 -5.35 -5.28 -1.14
C ARG A 68 -5.18 -3.77 -0.94
N PRO A 69 -4.04 -3.29 -0.42
CA PRO A 69 -3.66 -1.88 -0.51
C PRO A 69 -3.62 -1.38 -1.97
N ALA A 70 -4.29 -0.26 -2.26
CA ALA A 70 -4.36 0.26 -3.64
C ALA A 70 -2.99 0.77 -4.12
N ALA A 71 -2.21 1.37 -3.21
CA ALA A 71 -0.79 1.56 -3.41
C ALA A 71 -0.03 0.34 -2.88
N ASN A 72 0.91 -0.18 -3.67
CA ASN A 72 1.83 -1.18 -3.16
C ASN A 72 2.64 -0.49 -2.03
N PRO A 73 2.63 -0.98 -0.78
CA PRO A 73 3.53 -0.45 0.23
C PRO A 73 4.94 -0.54 -0.35
N ILE A 74 5.73 0.53 -0.23
CA ILE A 74 7.12 0.53 -0.68
C ILE A 74 7.86 -0.52 0.17
N ARG A 75 7.89 -1.77 -0.30
CA ARG A 75 8.74 -2.83 0.24
C ARG A 75 10.12 -2.58 -0.32
N CYS A 76 10.89 -1.80 0.41
CA CYS A 76 12.32 -1.69 0.17
C CYS A 76 13.01 -2.69 1.10
N LEU A 77 13.82 -3.60 0.54
CA LEU A 77 14.72 -4.39 1.36
C LEU A 77 15.84 -3.44 1.81
N LEU A 78 15.72 -2.92 3.03
CA LEU A 78 16.64 -1.93 3.58
C LEU A 78 17.77 -2.66 4.34
N ASP A 79 18.66 -3.29 3.58
CA ASP A 79 19.71 -4.18 4.10
C ASP A 79 20.86 -3.42 4.78
N SER A 80 20.95 -2.11 4.58
CA SER A 80 21.98 -1.26 5.17
C SER A 80 21.40 -0.06 5.92
N ARG A 81 22.17 0.43 6.89
CA ARG A 81 21.84 1.65 7.65
C ARG A 81 21.66 2.86 6.70
N ALA A 82 22.50 2.98 5.67
CA ALA A 82 22.40 4.05 4.69
C ALA A 82 21.09 4.02 3.89
N GLN A 83 20.65 2.83 3.47
CA GLN A 83 19.37 2.67 2.78
C GLN A 83 18.19 2.99 3.70
N ARG A 84 18.20 2.48 4.95
CA ARG A 84 17.16 2.81 5.95
C ARG A 84 17.03 4.30 6.15
N PHE A 85 18.16 4.98 6.33
CA PHE A 85 18.18 6.43 6.49
C PHE A 85 17.67 7.18 5.25
N HIS A 86 18.09 6.75 4.05
CA HIS A 86 17.63 7.36 2.80
C HIS A 86 16.11 7.21 2.60
N ALA A 87 15.57 6.01 2.86
CA ALA A 87 14.14 5.75 2.79
C ALA A 87 13.36 6.57 3.82
N PHE A 88 13.87 6.67 5.05
CA PHE A 88 13.29 7.50 6.10
C PHE A 88 13.20 8.98 5.68
N LEU A 89 14.30 9.57 5.19
CA LEU A 89 14.29 10.95 4.69
C LEU A 89 13.33 11.14 3.51
N LYS A 90 13.22 10.15 2.62
CA LYS A 90 12.29 10.20 1.49
C LYS A 90 10.83 10.20 1.96
N LEU A 91 10.48 9.35 2.92
CA LEU A 91 9.14 9.33 3.52
C LEU A 91 8.83 10.66 4.21
N LEU A 92 9.75 11.17 5.03
CA LEU A 92 9.63 12.47 5.69
C LEU A 92 9.45 13.63 4.70
N ARG A 93 10.12 13.56 3.53
CA ARG A 93 9.95 14.51 2.42
C ARG A 93 8.60 14.44 1.75
N MET A 94 8.08 13.23 1.58
CA MET A 94 6.80 12.98 0.93
C MET A 94 5.60 13.30 1.84
N SER A 95 5.79 13.24 3.16
CA SER A 95 4.77 13.63 4.13
C SER A 95 4.43 15.12 3.99
N ARG A 96 3.13 15.44 3.98
CA ARG A 96 2.64 16.81 3.79
C ARG A 96 1.73 17.34 4.89
N ARG A 97 1.24 16.54 5.83
CA ARG A 97 0.29 17.03 6.85
C ARG A 97 0.47 16.33 8.18
N GLU A 98 0.61 15.01 8.11
CA GLU A 98 0.73 14.17 9.29
C GLU A 98 1.89 13.21 9.14
N LEU A 99 2.68 13.05 10.20
CA LEU A 99 3.75 12.07 10.29
C LEU A 99 3.68 11.33 11.63
N TRP A 100 3.42 10.03 11.55
CA TRP A 100 3.40 9.14 12.70
C TRP A 100 4.63 8.25 12.60
N ILE A 101 5.50 8.31 13.60
CA ILE A 101 6.72 7.52 13.68
C ILE A 101 6.49 6.48 14.77
N ASP A 102 6.30 5.23 14.36
CA ASP A 102 6.29 4.07 15.24
C ASP A 102 7.69 3.43 15.18
N ALA A 103 8.47 3.62 16.25
CA ALA A 103 9.84 3.13 16.33
C ALA A 103 10.17 2.74 17.78
N PRO A 104 10.38 1.45 18.09
CA PRO A 104 10.68 0.99 19.45
C PRO A 104 12.01 1.54 19.97
N THR A 105 12.91 1.93 19.07
CA THR A 105 14.06 2.80 19.35
C THR A 105 14.14 3.87 18.27
N PRO A 106 14.20 5.17 18.62
CA PRO A 106 14.20 6.25 17.63
C PRO A 106 15.59 6.42 17.02
N ASP A 107 16.05 5.43 16.26
CA ASP A 107 17.28 5.55 15.48
C ASP A 107 17.07 6.35 14.19
N PHE A 108 15.81 6.61 13.80
CA PHE A 108 15.38 7.35 12.61
C PHE A 108 16.05 6.86 11.32
N GLY A 109 16.18 5.54 11.17
CA GLY A 109 16.89 4.91 10.06
C GLY A 109 18.40 4.89 10.22
N GLY A 110 18.92 5.34 11.37
CA GLY A 110 20.30 5.24 11.80
C GLY A 110 21.25 6.30 11.23
N GLY A 111 20.73 7.42 10.70
CA GLY A 111 21.56 8.50 10.16
C GLY A 111 21.76 9.68 11.11
N PRO A 112 22.43 10.74 10.64
CA PRO A 112 22.73 11.93 11.45
C PRO A 112 21.47 12.67 11.90
N MET A 113 21.35 12.93 13.21
CA MET A 113 20.18 13.56 13.82
C MET A 113 19.94 14.99 13.33
N ASP A 114 21.01 15.74 13.03
CA ASP A 114 20.95 17.10 12.48
C ASP A 114 20.20 17.17 11.14
N THR A 115 20.42 16.17 10.28
CA THR A 115 19.77 16.03 8.99
C THR A 115 18.28 15.73 9.16
N VAL A 116 17.95 14.84 10.10
CA VAL A 116 16.54 14.52 10.45
C VAL A 116 15.83 15.76 10.96
N LEU A 117 16.43 16.49 11.92
CA LEU A 117 15.85 17.70 12.50
C LEU A 117 15.65 18.79 11.45
N THR A 118 16.58 18.95 10.51
CA THR A 118 16.44 19.90 9.40
C THR A 118 15.20 19.58 8.56
N GLU A 119 14.97 18.31 8.28
CA GLU A 119 13.88 17.86 7.44
C GLU A 119 12.51 17.91 8.18
N ILE A 120 12.49 17.63 9.49
CA ILE A 120 11.33 17.85 10.36
C ILE A 120 10.96 19.33 10.41
N LYS A 121 11.95 20.23 10.59
CA LYS A 121 11.73 21.68 10.57
C LYS A 121 11.17 22.14 9.22
N ARG A 122 11.66 21.60 8.10
CA ARG A 122 11.08 21.89 6.78
C ARG A 122 9.60 21.49 6.73
N LEU A 123 9.25 20.27 7.16
CA LEU A 123 7.86 19.82 7.21
C LEU A 123 6.99 20.78 8.04
N ALA A 124 7.53 21.22 9.18
CA ALA A 124 6.85 22.13 10.08
C ALA A 124 6.61 23.52 9.46
N HIS A 125 7.60 24.05 8.72
CA HIS A 125 7.52 25.37 8.10
C HIS A 125 6.68 25.43 6.81
N GLN A 126 6.56 24.31 6.09
CA GLN A 126 5.85 24.29 4.80
C GLN A 126 4.33 24.07 4.92
N ASN A 127 3.81 23.71 6.10
CA ASN A 127 2.39 23.43 6.29
C ASN A 127 1.78 24.22 7.45
N ARG A 128 0.51 24.63 7.28
CA ARG A 128 -0.21 25.48 8.23
C ARG A 128 -0.63 24.77 9.54
N ASP A 129 -0.47 23.46 9.65
CA ASP A 129 -0.73 22.71 10.90
C ASP A 129 -0.12 21.29 10.85
N PRO A 130 1.20 21.15 11.02
CA PRO A 130 1.91 19.88 10.89
C PRO A 130 1.77 19.07 12.19
N THR A 131 1.12 17.91 12.14
CA THR A 131 1.04 17.00 13.29
C THR A 131 2.12 15.92 13.19
N ILE A 132 3.05 15.91 14.15
CA ILE A 132 4.09 14.88 14.28
C ILE A 132 3.88 14.13 15.58
N ARG A 133 3.69 12.82 15.49
CA ARG A 133 3.53 11.93 16.65
C ARG A 133 4.62 10.87 16.63
N ILE A 134 5.31 10.71 17.75
CA ILE A 134 6.20 9.57 17.99
C ILE A 134 5.42 8.62 18.88
N LEU A 135 5.12 7.44 18.35
CA LEU A 135 4.50 6.35 19.09
C LEU A 135 5.64 5.55 19.73
N THR A 136 5.62 5.44 21.06
CA THR A 136 6.58 4.68 21.88
C THR A 136 5.91 3.49 22.52
#